data_AF-A0A2I0K6A7-F1
#
_entry.id   AF-A0A2I0K6A7-F1
#
_cell.length_a   1.000
_cell.length_b   1.000
_cell.length_c   1.000
_cell.angle_alpha   90.00
_cell.angle_beta   90.00
_cell.angle_gamma   90.00
#
_symmetry.space_group_name_H-M   'P 1'
#
loop_
_entity.id
_entity.type
_entity.pdbx_description
1 polymer ?
#
loop_
_entity_poly.entity_id
_entity_poly.type
_entity_poly.pdbx_seq_one_letter_code
_entity_poly.pdbx_strand_id
1 'polypeptide(L)'
;MNHLKQHARDVDGLTHFLTYADNNAVGYFIKQGFTKEIHLEKERWQGYIKDYDGGILMECKIDPKLPYTDLSTMIRRQRQVIDEKIREFSNCHYVYSGIEVKKNDAGILQESLKVEDIKGLRDAGWTPDQWGYSRFRSLSSSGEGALNQKRLTAFMRSLLKSMHDHVDAWPFREPVDRRDVPDYYDIIKDPMDLKTMSKRVESERYYVTLEMFIADVKRMFANARTYNSPETIYYKCATRLEAHFQSKVQSGLQSATGKIQS
;
A
#
# COMPACT_ATOMS: atom_id res chain seq x y z
N MET A 1 -29.61 7.85 -24.12
CA MET A 1 -29.88 6.40 -24.24
C MET A 1 -30.96 5.91 -23.27
N ASN A 2 -30.89 6.19 -21.97
CA ASN A 2 -31.93 5.75 -21.01
C ASN A 2 -33.35 6.20 -21.36
N HIS A 3 -33.55 7.49 -21.68
CA HIS A 3 -34.85 7.99 -22.15
C HIS A 3 -35.33 7.29 -23.42
N LEU A 4 -34.42 7.06 -24.38
CA LEU A 4 -34.73 6.35 -25.62
C LEU A 4 -35.19 4.91 -25.34
N LYS A 5 -34.49 4.17 -24.47
CA LYS A 5 -34.87 2.80 -24.10
C LYS A 5 -36.23 2.74 -23.40
N GLN A 6 -36.47 3.65 -22.46
CA GLN A 6 -37.73 3.74 -21.75
C GLN A 6 -38.89 4.01 -22.73
N HIS A 7 -38.74 5.01 -23.60
CA HIS A 7 -39.75 5.35 -24.60
C HIS A 7 -39.98 4.21 -25.60
N ALA A 8 -38.90 3.67 -26.16
CA ALA A 8 -38.96 2.56 -27.11
C ALA A 8 -39.68 1.34 -26.55
N ARG A 9 -39.48 1.03 -25.26
CA ARG A 9 -40.22 -0.05 -24.60
C ARG A 9 -41.68 0.30 -24.36
N ASP A 10 -41.93 1.44 -23.71
CA ASP A 10 -43.23 1.76 -23.15
C ASP A 10 -44.23 2.22 -24.21
N VAL A 11 -43.75 2.90 -25.26
CA VAL A 11 -44.57 3.48 -26.33
C VAL A 11 -44.52 2.59 -27.58
N ASP A 12 -43.31 2.25 -28.05
CA ASP A 12 -43.15 1.53 -29.31
C ASP A 12 -43.21 0.00 -29.14
N GLY A 13 -43.22 -0.51 -27.90
CA GLY A 13 -43.24 -1.95 -27.61
C GLY A 13 -41.96 -2.68 -28.03
N LEU A 14 -40.86 -1.96 -28.23
CA LEU A 14 -39.59 -2.53 -28.68
C LEU A 14 -38.91 -3.31 -27.55
N THR A 15 -38.31 -4.44 -27.94
CA THR A 15 -37.62 -5.35 -27.01
C THR A 15 -36.11 -5.36 -27.21
N HIS A 16 -35.62 -4.90 -28.37
CA HIS A 16 -34.21 -4.96 -28.75
C HIS A 16 -33.80 -3.72 -29.54
N PHE A 17 -32.54 -3.34 -29.39
CA PHE A 17 -31.83 -2.45 -30.32
C PHE A 17 -30.70 -3.22 -30.99
N LEU A 18 -30.56 -3.04 -32.30
CA LEU A 18 -29.40 -3.47 -33.07
C LEU A 18 -28.69 -2.24 -33.63
N THR A 19 -27.36 -2.25 -33.60
CA THR A 19 -26.56 -1.17 -34.16
C THR A 19 -25.24 -1.69 -34.69
N TYR A 20 -24.75 -1.12 -35.79
CA TYR A 20 -23.35 -1.23 -36.17
C TYR A 20 -22.58 -0.11 -35.47
N ALA A 21 -21.66 -0.48 -34.57
CA ALA A 21 -20.81 0.47 -33.85
C ALA A 21 -19.42 0.51 -34.48
N ASP A 22 -18.86 1.71 -34.66
CA ASP A 22 -17.43 1.85 -34.96
C ASP A 22 -16.58 1.44 -33.74
N ASN A 23 -15.29 1.18 -33.97
CA ASN A 23 -14.36 0.73 -32.92
C ASN A 23 -14.24 1.70 -31.74
N ASN A 24 -14.46 3.01 -31.95
CA ASN A 24 -14.36 4.03 -30.90
C ASN A 24 -15.64 4.08 -30.04
N ALA A 25 -16.78 3.76 -30.61
CA ALA A 25 -18.10 3.79 -29.99
C ALA A 25 -18.45 2.50 -29.24
N VAL A 26 -17.77 1.37 -29.52
CA VAL A 26 -18.00 0.08 -28.83
C VAL A 26 -18.02 0.26 -27.30
N GLY A 27 -17.06 0.99 -26.74
CA GLY A 27 -16.99 1.22 -25.29
C GLY A 27 -18.20 1.99 -24.73
N TYR A 28 -18.78 2.91 -25.51
CA TYR A 28 -20.02 3.60 -25.14
C TYR A 28 -21.19 2.60 -25.14
N PHE A 29 -21.37 1.83 -26.22
CA PHE A 29 -22.47 0.88 -26.35
C PHE A 29 -22.42 -0.22 -25.28
N ILE A 30 -21.24 -0.75 -24.94
CA ILE A 30 -21.06 -1.68 -23.82
C ILE A 30 -21.57 -1.07 -22.51
N LYS A 31 -21.21 0.18 -22.20
CA LYS A 31 -21.71 0.88 -21.00
C LYS A 31 -23.21 1.11 -21.03
N GLN A 32 -23.81 1.17 -22.22
CA GLN A 32 -25.26 1.22 -22.39
C GLN A 32 -25.90 -0.17 -22.41
N GLY A 33 -25.19 -1.25 -22.12
CA GLY A 33 -25.75 -2.61 -22.07
C GLY A 33 -25.95 -3.27 -23.44
N PHE A 34 -25.18 -2.86 -24.45
CA PHE A 34 -25.06 -3.60 -25.69
C PHE A 34 -23.95 -4.67 -25.59
N THR A 35 -24.15 -5.80 -26.24
CA THR A 35 -23.19 -6.89 -26.40
C THR A 35 -22.86 -7.10 -27.88
N LYS A 36 -21.69 -7.68 -28.17
CA LYS A 36 -21.30 -8.10 -29.53
C LYS A 36 -21.97 -9.42 -29.94
N GLU A 37 -22.48 -10.16 -28.96
CA GLU A 37 -23.14 -11.44 -29.18
C GLU A 37 -24.61 -11.21 -29.52
N ILE A 38 -25.01 -11.56 -30.74
CA ILE A 38 -26.38 -11.38 -31.23
C ILE A 38 -27.19 -12.64 -30.94
N HIS A 39 -28.07 -12.52 -29.96
CA HIS A 39 -29.01 -13.54 -29.50
C HIS A 39 -30.34 -13.44 -30.26
N LEU A 40 -30.66 -12.29 -30.85
CA LEU A 40 -31.85 -12.13 -31.69
C LEU A 40 -31.77 -13.02 -32.93
N GLU A 41 -32.81 -13.82 -33.14
CA GLU A 41 -32.99 -14.69 -34.31
C GLU A 41 -32.74 -13.94 -35.62
N LYS A 42 -31.92 -14.53 -36.51
CA LYS A 42 -31.44 -13.86 -37.74
C LYS A 42 -32.58 -13.46 -38.66
N GLU A 43 -33.63 -14.27 -38.73
CA GLU A 43 -34.82 -14.03 -39.55
C GLU A 43 -35.52 -12.70 -39.19
N ARG A 44 -35.31 -12.20 -37.97
CA ARG A 44 -35.96 -10.97 -37.48
C ARG A 44 -35.24 -9.69 -37.90
N TRP A 45 -33.99 -9.76 -38.37
CA TRP A 45 -33.19 -8.55 -38.65
C TRP A 45 -32.36 -8.61 -39.92
N GLN A 46 -31.98 -9.81 -40.37
CA GLN A 46 -31.17 -9.98 -41.58
C GLN A 46 -31.96 -9.50 -42.80
N GLY A 47 -31.38 -8.57 -43.56
CA GLY A 47 -32.02 -7.93 -44.73
C GLY A 47 -32.94 -6.75 -44.39
N TYR A 48 -33.24 -6.50 -43.11
CA TYR A 48 -34.02 -5.33 -42.66
C TYR A 48 -33.13 -4.17 -42.20
N ILE A 49 -31.92 -4.46 -41.73
CA ILE A 49 -30.92 -3.46 -41.35
C ILE A 49 -29.81 -3.39 -42.40
N LYS A 50 -29.15 -2.24 -42.51
CA LYS A 50 -28.03 -2.07 -43.42
C LYS A 50 -26.75 -2.66 -42.81
N ASP A 51 -26.05 -3.46 -43.59
CA ASP A 51 -24.74 -3.98 -43.25
C ASP A 51 -23.67 -2.93 -43.56
N TYR A 52 -22.79 -2.67 -42.59
CA TYR A 52 -21.70 -1.70 -42.73
C TYR A 52 -20.35 -2.40 -42.58
N ASP A 53 -19.54 -2.34 -43.64
CA ASP A 53 -18.17 -2.83 -43.62
C ASP A 53 -17.32 -2.04 -42.60
N GLY A 54 -16.63 -2.77 -41.71
CA GLY A 54 -15.82 -2.19 -40.65
C GLY A 54 -16.60 -1.80 -39.38
N GLY A 55 -17.93 -1.94 -39.37
CA GLY A 55 -18.75 -1.80 -38.16
C GLY A 55 -18.88 -3.12 -37.39
N ILE A 56 -18.95 -3.05 -36.06
CA ILE A 56 -19.25 -4.20 -35.21
C ILE A 56 -20.73 -4.20 -34.90
N LEU A 57 -21.46 -5.22 -35.37
CA LEU A 57 -22.87 -5.40 -35.01
C LEU A 57 -22.99 -5.67 -33.51
N MET A 58 -23.87 -4.94 -32.84
CA MET A 58 -24.12 -5.04 -31.41
C MET A 58 -25.61 -5.06 -31.10
N GLU A 59 -25.99 -5.86 -30.11
CA GLU A 59 -27.37 -6.01 -29.64
C GLU A 59 -27.53 -5.47 -28.22
N CYS A 60 -28.63 -4.75 -27.96
CA CYS A 60 -29.10 -4.48 -26.62
C CYS A 60 -30.51 -4.99 -26.44
N LYS A 61 -30.68 -5.97 -25.55
CA LYS A 61 -31.99 -6.38 -25.06
C LYS A 61 -32.50 -5.38 -24.03
N ILE A 62 -33.69 -4.85 -24.25
CA ILE A 62 -34.34 -3.91 -23.34
C ILE A 62 -35.07 -4.71 -22.25
N ASP A 63 -34.74 -4.44 -21.00
CA ASP A 63 -35.36 -5.10 -19.85
C ASP A 63 -36.80 -4.60 -19.68
N PRO A 64 -37.78 -5.50 -19.52
CA PRO A 64 -39.19 -5.14 -19.48
C PRO A 64 -39.59 -4.38 -18.20
N LYS A 65 -38.82 -4.49 -17.11
CA LYS A 65 -39.17 -3.98 -15.78
C LYS A 65 -38.26 -2.85 -15.31
N LEU A 66 -37.09 -2.68 -15.92
CA LEU A 66 -36.09 -1.72 -15.45
C LEU A 66 -36.54 -0.26 -15.69
N PRO A 67 -36.57 0.61 -14.68
CA PRO A 67 -36.87 2.02 -14.86
C PRO A 67 -35.61 2.76 -15.37
N TYR A 68 -35.39 2.78 -16.68
CA TYR A 68 -34.14 3.30 -17.27
C TYR A 68 -33.88 4.77 -16.91
N THR A 69 -34.92 5.60 -16.84
CA THR A 69 -34.80 7.03 -16.50
C THR A 69 -34.51 7.27 -15.01
N ASP A 70 -34.91 6.36 -14.12
CA ASP A 70 -34.67 6.44 -12.67
C ASP A 70 -33.64 5.40 -12.17
N LEU A 71 -32.87 4.82 -13.10
CA LEU A 71 -31.95 3.72 -12.83
C LEU A 71 -30.91 4.06 -11.75
N SER A 72 -30.39 5.29 -11.77
CA SER A 72 -29.39 5.75 -10.80
C SER A 72 -29.95 5.84 -9.39
N THR A 73 -31.17 6.35 -9.23
CA THR A 73 -31.88 6.42 -7.95
C THR A 73 -32.21 5.02 -7.44
N MET A 74 -32.71 4.14 -8.33
CA MET A 74 -32.99 2.75 -8.00
C MET A 74 -31.74 2.04 -7.46
N ILE A 75 -30.61 2.13 -8.17
CA ILE A 75 -29.33 1.53 -7.74
C ILE A 75 -28.88 2.13 -6.41
N ARG A 76 -29.00 3.45 -6.22
CA ARG A 76 -28.63 4.11 -4.96
C ARG A 76 -29.46 3.57 -3.79
N ARG A 77 -30.78 3.42 -3.96
CA ARG A 77 -31.67 2.86 -2.94
C ARG A 77 -31.34 1.40 -2.64
N GLN A 78 -31.12 0.58 -3.67
CA GLN A 78 -30.72 -0.82 -3.49
C GLN A 78 -29.41 -0.95 -2.71
N ARG A 79 -28.40 -0.13 -3.06
CA ARG A 79 -27.12 -0.09 -2.32
C ARG A 79 -27.33 0.31 -0.86
N GLN A 80 -28.15 1.33 -0.61
CA GLN A 80 -28.46 1.76 0.75
C GLN A 80 -29.09 0.63 1.58
N VAL A 81 -30.08 -0.08 1.02
CA VAL A 81 -30.73 -1.21 1.70
C VAL A 81 -29.74 -2.33 1.98
N ILE A 82 -28.86 -2.65 1.03
CA ILE A 82 -27.80 -3.64 1.22
C ILE A 82 -26.84 -3.17 2.32
N ASP A 83 -26.41 -1.91 2.30
CA ASP A 83 -25.49 -1.34 3.30
C ASP A 83 -26.13 -1.34 4.70
N GLU A 84 -27.41 -0.98 4.82
CA GLU A 84 -28.18 -1.06 6.06
C GLU A 84 -28.23 -2.51 6.57
N LYS A 85 -28.49 -3.48 5.69
CA LYS A 85 -28.49 -4.89 6.05
C LYS A 85 -27.11 -5.38 6.48
N ILE A 86 -26.05 -4.95 5.81
CA ILE A 86 -24.66 -5.28 6.19
C ILE A 86 -24.34 -4.73 7.58
N ARG A 87 -24.79 -3.51 7.91
CA ARG A 87 -24.56 -2.91 9.24
C ARG A 87 -25.21 -3.69 10.39
N GLU A 88 -26.30 -4.43 10.13
CA GLU A 88 -26.92 -5.30 11.15
C GLU A 88 -26.03 -6.49 11.54
N PHE A 89 -25.16 -6.95 10.63
CA PHE A 89 -24.31 -8.13 10.84
C PHE A 89 -22.81 -7.80 10.97
N SER A 90 -22.40 -6.61 10.55
CA SER A 90 -20.99 -6.24 10.44
C SER A 90 -20.68 -4.97 11.23
N ASN A 91 -19.58 -5.07 11.99
CA ASN A 91 -19.02 -3.97 12.75
C ASN A 91 -18.16 -3.00 11.90
N CYS A 92 -18.15 -3.15 10.57
CA CYS A 92 -17.30 -2.36 9.67
C CYS A 92 -17.58 -0.84 9.71
N HIS A 93 -18.76 -0.44 10.17
CA HIS A 93 -19.18 0.96 10.24
C HIS A 93 -18.75 1.64 11.55
N TYR A 94 -18.22 0.89 12.53
CA TYR A 94 -17.71 1.47 13.77
C TYR A 94 -16.30 2.06 13.56
N VAL A 95 -16.17 3.34 13.89
CA VAL A 95 -14.87 4.03 13.93
C VAL A 95 -14.34 3.98 15.36
N TYR A 96 -13.28 3.20 15.58
CA TYR A 96 -12.61 3.12 16.87
C TYR A 96 -11.65 4.29 17.05
N SER A 97 -11.41 4.69 18.30
CA SER A 97 -10.40 5.69 18.63
C SER A 97 -9.01 5.23 18.18
N GLY A 98 -8.15 6.19 17.81
CA GLY A 98 -6.74 5.91 17.52
C GLY A 98 -6.07 5.19 18.68
N ILE A 99 -5.17 4.27 18.38
CA ILE A 99 -4.40 3.55 19.40
C ILE A 99 -3.35 4.51 19.95
N GLU A 100 -3.43 4.82 21.23
CA GLU A 100 -2.41 5.59 21.92
C GLU A 100 -1.20 4.72 22.20
N VAL A 101 -0.06 5.08 21.62
CA VAL A 101 1.14 4.28 21.68
C VAL A 101 2.27 5.11 22.29
N LYS A 102 2.69 4.72 23.50
CA LYS A 102 3.82 5.37 24.19
C LYS A 102 5.14 4.95 23.54
N LYS A 103 5.84 5.92 22.97
CA LYS A 103 7.18 5.76 22.39
C LYS A 103 8.19 6.52 23.22
N ASN A 104 9.40 5.99 23.35
CA ASN A 104 10.53 6.76 23.87
C ASN A 104 11.09 7.73 22.81
N ASP A 105 12.10 8.53 23.17
CA ASP A 105 12.73 9.50 22.26
C ASP A 105 13.31 8.87 20.99
N ALA A 106 13.64 7.58 21.03
CA ALA A 106 14.09 6.83 19.87
C ALA A 106 12.93 6.25 19.04
N GLY A 107 11.67 6.58 19.33
CA GLY A 107 10.50 6.05 18.62
C GLY A 107 10.16 4.59 18.92
N ILE A 108 10.79 4.00 19.94
CA ILE A 108 10.62 2.60 20.33
C ILE A 108 9.42 2.49 21.26
N LEU A 109 8.57 1.48 21.02
CA LEU A 109 7.41 1.19 21.86
C LEU A 109 7.85 0.84 23.29
N GLN A 110 7.30 1.56 24.27
CA GLN A 110 7.56 1.29 25.69
C GLN A 110 6.85 0.01 26.15
N GLU A 111 5.63 -0.21 25.65
CA GLU A 111 4.81 -1.38 25.97
C GLU A 111 4.50 -2.16 24.68
N SER A 112 4.58 -3.49 24.75
CA SER A 112 4.22 -4.35 23.63
C SER A 112 2.70 -4.37 23.47
N LEU A 113 2.19 -3.84 22.36
CA LEU A 113 0.77 -3.94 22.03
C LEU A 113 0.48 -5.36 21.53
N LYS A 114 -0.36 -6.11 22.25
CA LYS A 114 -0.88 -7.38 21.73
C LYS A 114 -1.97 -7.07 20.72
N VAL A 115 -1.95 -7.78 19.59
CA VAL A 115 -2.95 -7.64 18.52
C VAL A 115 -4.36 -7.93 19.06
N GLU A 116 -4.45 -8.85 20.02
CA GLU A 116 -5.66 -9.26 20.74
C GLU A 116 -6.32 -8.12 21.52
N ASP A 117 -5.53 -7.13 21.96
CA ASP A 117 -5.99 -5.99 22.75
C ASP A 117 -6.52 -4.85 21.88
N ILE A 118 -6.36 -4.95 20.56
CA ILE A 118 -6.92 -3.98 19.62
C ILE A 118 -8.43 -4.23 19.51
N LYS A 119 -9.22 -3.36 20.14
CA LYS A 119 -10.69 -3.45 20.20
C LYS A 119 -11.33 -3.76 18.85
N GLY A 120 -10.98 -3.02 17.80
CA GLY A 120 -11.55 -3.23 16.46
C GLY A 120 -11.24 -4.60 15.84
N LEU A 121 -10.08 -5.20 16.15
CA LEU A 121 -9.75 -6.55 15.69
C LEU A 121 -10.51 -7.61 16.49
N ARG A 122 -10.58 -7.43 17.82
CA ARG A 122 -11.36 -8.30 18.71
C ARG A 122 -12.83 -8.34 18.31
N ASP A 123 -13.44 -7.16 18.11
CA ASP A 123 -14.85 -7.01 17.77
C ASP A 123 -15.16 -7.52 16.34
N ALA A 124 -14.15 -7.60 15.47
CA ALA A 124 -14.24 -8.21 14.15
C ALA A 124 -14.08 -9.75 14.16
N GLY A 125 -13.85 -10.35 15.34
CA GLY A 125 -13.66 -11.79 15.48
C GLY A 125 -12.30 -12.28 14.94
N TRP A 126 -11.29 -11.41 14.89
CA TRP A 126 -9.94 -11.81 14.50
C TRP A 126 -9.38 -12.83 15.51
N THR A 127 -8.91 -13.96 15.00
CA THR A 127 -8.12 -14.93 15.80
C THR A 127 -6.72 -15.09 15.20
N PRO A 128 -5.69 -15.38 16.03
CA PRO A 128 -4.32 -15.57 15.57
C PRO A 128 -4.08 -16.67 14.51
N ASP A 129 -5.07 -17.55 14.27
CA ASP A 129 -4.90 -18.86 13.65
C ASP A 129 -5.89 -19.22 12.52
N GLN A 130 -6.97 -18.48 12.25
CA GLN A 130 -8.02 -18.94 11.33
C GLN A 130 -7.61 -19.10 9.85
N TRP A 131 -6.57 -18.41 9.37
CA TRP A 131 -6.26 -18.36 7.93
C TRP A 131 -4.78 -18.58 7.58
N GLY A 132 -3.95 -19.00 8.54
CA GLY A 132 -2.55 -19.37 8.27
C GLY A 132 -1.64 -18.24 7.72
N TYR A 133 -2.11 -16.99 7.66
CA TYR A 133 -1.30 -15.84 7.24
C TYR A 133 -0.18 -15.50 8.26
N SER A 134 -0.26 -16.01 9.49
CA SER A 134 0.82 -15.99 10.48
C SER A 134 2.03 -16.87 10.12
N ARG A 135 2.04 -17.55 8.96
CA ARG A 135 3.26 -18.22 8.45
C ARG A 135 4.44 -17.27 8.26
N PHE A 136 4.22 -15.95 8.16
CA PHE A 136 5.33 -15.00 8.13
C PHE A 136 5.88 -14.63 9.52
N ARG A 137 5.15 -14.91 10.61
CA ARG A 137 5.58 -14.58 11.98
C ARG A 137 6.08 -15.80 12.77
N SER A 138 5.60 -17.01 12.45
CA SER A 138 6.04 -18.24 13.14
C SER A 138 7.41 -18.78 12.68
N LEU A 139 8.32 -17.94 12.18
CA LEU A 139 9.75 -18.24 12.24
C LEU A 139 10.37 -17.82 13.58
N SER A 140 9.68 -17.01 14.39
CA SER A 140 10.22 -16.50 15.66
C SER A 140 9.92 -17.37 16.89
N SER A 141 9.11 -18.42 16.77
CA SER A 141 8.86 -19.38 17.85
C SER A 141 9.78 -20.61 17.84
N SER A 142 10.49 -20.84 16.74
CA SER A 142 11.57 -21.83 16.67
C SER A 142 12.84 -21.18 17.21
N GLY A 143 13.69 -21.88 17.96
CA GLY A 143 14.95 -21.34 18.48
C GLY A 143 15.85 -20.68 17.40
N GLU A 144 15.66 -21.05 16.13
CA GLU A 144 16.26 -20.43 14.95
C GLU A 144 15.90 -18.94 14.78
N GLY A 145 14.68 -18.51 15.07
CA GLY A 145 14.26 -17.10 14.91
C GLY A 145 14.95 -16.17 15.89
N ALA A 146 15.08 -16.60 17.16
CA ALA A 146 15.84 -15.86 18.17
C ALA A 146 17.34 -15.81 17.83
N LEU A 147 17.91 -16.90 17.31
CA LEU A 147 19.30 -16.94 16.83
C LEU A 147 19.51 -16.02 15.61
N ASN A 148 18.56 -16.00 14.67
CA ASN A 148 18.59 -15.11 13.52
C ASN A 148 18.47 -13.64 13.92
N GLN A 149 17.59 -13.31 14.88
CA GLN A 149 17.47 -11.94 15.42
C GLN A 149 18.78 -11.51 16.11
N LYS A 150 19.42 -12.38 16.89
CA LYS A 150 20.73 -12.08 17.51
C LYS A 150 21.82 -11.83 16.46
N ARG A 151 21.88 -12.67 15.41
CA ARG A 151 22.82 -12.48 14.29
C ARG A 151 22.57 -11.17 13.55
N LEU A 152 21.32 -10.86 13.25
CA LEU A 152 20.91 -9.59 12.63
C LEU A 152 21.32 -8.40 13.51
N THR A 153 21.05 -8.47 14.81
CA THR A 153 21.41 -7.41 15.77
C THR A 153 22.94 -7.22 15.82
N ALA A 154 23.71 -8.31 15.91
CA ALA A 154 25.17 -8.25 15.87
C ALA A 154 25.70 -7.64 14.57
N PHE A 155 25.09 -7.98 13.43
CA PHE A 155 25.45 -7.40 12.15
C PHE A 155 25.15 -5.90 12.11
N MET A 156 23.96 -5.46 12.53
CA MET A 156 23.62 -4.03 12.61
C MET A 156 24.55 -3.26 13.57
N ARG A 157 24.90 -3.83 14.73
CA ARG A 157 25.90 -3.28 15.66
C ARG A 157 27.25 -3.08 14.95
N SER A 158 27.69 -4.07 14.18
CA SER A 158 28.97 -3.99 13.44
C SER A 158 28.97 -2.88 12.38
N LEU A 159 27.84 -2.69 11.68
CA LEU A 159 27.67 -1.62 10.69
C LEU A 159 27.64 -0.24 11.37
N LEU A 160 26.90 -0.10 12.49
CA LEU A 160 26.88 1.13 13.28
C LEU A 160 28.28 1.50 13.78
N LYS A 161 29.01 0.53 14.34
CA LYS A 161 30.40 0.75 14.76
C LYS A 161 31.28 1.21 13.60
N SER A 162 31.20 0.52 12.46
CA SER A 162 32.00 0.86 11.29
C SER A 162 31.68 2.24 10.72
N MET A 163 30.41 2.68 10.79
CA MET A 163 30.04 4.05 10.42
C MET A 163 30.54 5.05 11.47
N HIS A 164 30.31 4.80 12.76
CA HIS A 164 30.67 5.71 13.85
C HIS A 164 32.18 6.01 13.89
N ASP A 165 33.01 5.00 13.63
CA ASP A 165 34.47 5.09 13.62
C ASP A 165 35.03 5.75 12.34
N HIS A 166 34.20 5.96 11.31
CA HIS A 166 34.61 6.65 10.09
C HIS A 166 34.86 8.14 10.34
N VAL A 167 35.87 8.72 9.68
CA VAL A 167 36.27 10.12 9.89
C VAL A 167 35.16 11.13 9.57
N ASP A 168 34.31 10.81 8.59
CA ASP A 168 33.17 11.65 8.18
C ASP A 168 31.90 11.47 9.02
N ALA A 169 31.95 10.67 10.09
CA ALA A 169 30.77 10.38 10.90
C ALA A 169 30.37 11.50 11.85
N TRP A 170 31.27 12.44 12.14
CA TRP A 170 31.11 13.43 13.20
C TRP A 170 29.78 14.23 13.15
N PRO A 171 29.18 14.61 12.00
CA PRO A 171 27.91 15.32 11.99
C PRO A 171 26.70 14.44 12.32
N PHE A 172 26.88 13.11 12.24
CA PHE A 172 25.80 12.13 12.34
C PHE A 172 25.80 11.40 13.68
N ARG A 173 26.78 11.64 14.55
CA ARG A 173 26.94 10.90 15.82
C ARG A 173 25.83 11.18 16.80
N GLU A 174 25.33 12.42 16.82
CA GLU A 174 24.34 12.92 17.75
C GLU A 174 23.18 13.58 16.99
N PRO A 175 21.97 13.67 17.57
CA PRO A 175 20.89 14.47 17.01
C PRO A 175 21.31 15.94 16.84
N VAL A 176 20.81 16.59 15.78
CA VAL A 176 21.05 18.03 15.56
C VAL A 176 20.39 18.84 16.69
N ASP A 177 21.17 19.66 17.40
CA ASP A 177 20.61 20.48 18.48
C ASP A 177 19.85 21.68 17.91
N ARG A 178 18.57 21.82 18.30
CA ARG A 178 17.72 22.96 17.88
C ARG A 178 18.29 24.31 18.35
N ARG A 179 19.08 24.33 19.42
CA ARG A 179 19.71 25.56 19.91
C ARG A 179 20.80 26.05 18.96
N ASP A 180 21.51 25.12 18.34
CA ASP A 180 22.59 25.42 17.40
C ASP A 180 22.06 25.62 15.98
N VAL A 181 20.99 24.90 15.61
CA VAL A 181 20.36 24.94 14.28
C VAL A 181 18.83 25.13 14.43
N PRO A 182 18.34 26.38 14.64
CA PRO A 182 16.96 26.65 15.04
C PRO A 182 15.87 26.20 14.06
N ASP A 183 16.14 26.30 12.75
CA ASP A 183 15.21 26.01 11.66
C ASP A 183 15.26 24.55 11.18
N TYR A 184 16.17 23.73 11.73
CA TYR A 184 16.40 22.36 11.25
C TYR A 184 15.13 21.51 11.24
N TYR A 185 14.38 21.53 12.34
CA TYR A 185 13.17 20.73 12.51
C TYR A 185 11.95 21.30 11.78
N ASP A 186 12.04 22.54 11.28
CA ASP A 186 11.01 23.11 10.43
C ASP A 186 11.16 22.60 8.98
N ILE A 187 12.38 22.25 8.57
CA ILE A 187 12.69 21.68 7.25
C ILE A 187 12.68 20.15 7.29
N ILE A 188 13.40 19.54 8.23
CA ILE A 188 13.58 18.09 8.37
C ILE A 188 12.52 17.53 9.32
N LYS A 189 11.56 16.80 8.75
CA LYS A 189 10.39 16.27 9.48
C LYS A 189 10.70 14.99 10.24
N ASP A 190 11.63 14.20 9.73
CA ASP A 190 11.96 12.88 10.25
C ASP A 190 13.47 12.77 10.56
N PRO A 191 13.97 13.47 11.59
CA PRO A 191 15.38 13.50 11.96
C PRO A 191 15.91 12.10 12.31
N MET A 192 17.19 11.85 12.01
CA MET A 192 17.86 10.58 12.32
C MET A 192 19.36 10.80 12.54
N ASP A 193 19.94 10.01 13.44
CA ASP A 193 21.34 10.06 13.85
C ASP A 193 21.80 8.70 14.38
N LEU A 194 23.12 8.48 14.45
CA LEU A 194 23.72 7.21 14.85
C LEU A 194 23.41 6.82 16.31
N LYS A 195 23.22 7.78 17.23
CA LYS A 195 22.87 7.48 18.63
C LYS A 195 21.43 7.00 18.74
N THR A 196 20.50 7.62 18.04
CA THR A 196 19.11 7.16 17.94
C THR A 196 19.05 5.76 17.33
N MET A 197 19.78 5.52 16.25
CA MET A 197 19.88 4.18 15.64
C MET A 197 20.52 3.15 16.58
N SER A 198 21.54 3.54 17.34
CA SER A 198 22.17 2.69 18.35
C SER A 198 21.15 2.25 19.41
N LYS A 199 20.38 3.19 19.99
CA LYS A 199 19.28 2.87 20.93
C LYS A 199 18.26 1.88 20.32
N ARG A 200 17.92 2.05 19.03
CA ARG A 200 16.98 1.16 18.31
C ARG A 200 17.56 -0.24 18.11
N VAL A 201 18.83 -0.37 17.73
CA VAL A 201 19.52 -1.67 17.61
C VAL A 201 19.58 -2.36 18.96
N GLU A 202 20.01 -1.67 20.02
CA GLU A 202 20.13 -2.25 21.36
C GLU A 202 18.80 -2.68 21.99
N SER A 203 17.69 -2.07 21.57
CA SER A 203 16.38 -2.47 22.06
C SER A 203 15.93 -3.87 21.60
N GLU A 204 16.49 -4.38 20.50
CA GLU A 204 16.05 -5.61 19.81
C GLU A 204 14.54 -5.65 19.48
N ARG A 205 13.85 -4.49 19.53
CA ARG A 205 12.39 -4.37 19.35
C ARG A 205 11.99 -3.52 18.15
N TYR A 206 12.87 -2.64 17.68
CA TYR A 206 12.56 -1.72 16.59
C TYR A 206 12.98 -2.30 15.22
N TYR A 207 14.26 -2.64 15.06
CA TYR A 207 14.77 -3.22 13.82
C TYR A 207 14.57 -4.73 13.80
N VAL A 208 13.40 -5.16 13.35
CA VAL A 208 13.07 -6.58 13.15
C VAL A 208 13.55 -7.11 11.78
N THR A 209 13.91 -6.22 10.86
CA THR A 209 14.58 -6.58 9.59
C THR A 209 15.74 -5.64 9.28
N LEU A 210 16.66 -6.08 8.43
CA LEU A 210 17.79 -5.26 7.98
C LEU A 210 17.33 -4.05 7.15
N GLU A 211 16.26 -4.20 6.38
CA GLU A 211 15.70 -3.16 5.52
C GLU A 211 15.23 -1.94 6.34
N MET A 212 14.64 -2.18 7.52
CA MET A 212 14.24 -1.10 8.42
C MET A 212 15.45 -0.29 8.91
N PHE A 213 16.54 -0.97 9.24
CA PHE A 213 17.79 -0.33 9.64
C PHE A 213 18.40 0.46 8.46
N ILE A 214 18.48 -0.15 7.27
CA ILE A 214 18.98 0.52 6.06
C ILE A 214 18.14 1.75 5.72
N ALA A 215 16.82 1.70 5.88
CA ALA A 215 15.93 2.84 5.64
C ALA A 215 16.28 4.03 6.54
N ASP A 216 16.58 3.80 7.82
CA ASP A 216 17.03 4.85 8.74
C ASP A 216 18.40 5.42 8.37
N VAL A 217 19.35 4.57 7.98
CA VAL A 217 20.67 5.04 7.50
C VAL A 217 20.50 5.93 6.27
N LYS A 218 19.70 5.50 5.29
CA LYS A 218 19.43 6.28 4.08
C LYS A 218 18.73 7.60 4.41
N ARG A 219 17.76 7.57 5.33
CA ARG A 219 17.06 8.77 5.80
C ARG A 219 18.01 9.77 6.45
N MET A 220 18.93 9.32 7.30
CA MET A 220 19.96 10.16 7.90
C MET A 220 20.78 10.91 6.85
N PHE A 221 21.24 10.22 5.80
CA PHE A 221 21.99 10.86 4.70
C PHE A 221 21.13 11.73 3.80
N ALA A 222 19.89 11.33 3.52
CA ALA A 222 18.95 12.12 2.74
C ALA A 222 18.64 13.44 3.46
N ASN A 223 18.34 13.41 4.77
CA ASN A 223 18.09 14.60 5.57
C ASN A 223 19.27 15.59 5.52
N ALA A 224 20.50 15.10 5.63
CA ALA A 224 21.67 15.94 5.53
C ALA A 224 21.80 16.58 4.14
N ARG A 225 21.50 15.86 3.07
CA ARG A 225 21.51 16.39 1.69
C ARG A 225 20.32 17.30 1.37
N THR A 226 19.20 17.14 2.06
CA THR A 226 18.03 18.02 1.94
C THR A 226 18.29 19.36 2.64
N TYR A 227 18.90 19.34 3.83
CA TYR A 227 19.15 20.56 4.59
C TYR A 227 20.38 21.34 4.09
N ASN A 228 21.42 20.65 3.63
CA ASN A 228 22.71 21.26 3.28
C ASN A 228 22.96 21.31 1.77
N SER A 229 23.61 22.37 1.28
CA SER A 229 24.03 22.50 -0.12
C SER A 229 25.12 21.48 -0.49
N PRO A 230 25.21 20.99 -1.74
CA PRO A 230 26.25 20.06 -2.21
C PRO A 230 27.70 20.49 -1.96
N GLU A 231 27.94 21.80 -1.87
CA GLU A 231 29.27 22.39 -1.67
C GLU A 231 29.76 22.27 -0.23
N THR A 232 28.84 22.08 0.72
CA THR A 232 29.13 22.04 2.16
C THR A 232 29.86 20.76 2.58
N ILE A 233 30.59 20.83 3.70
CA ILE A 233 31.26 19.66 4.28
C ILE A 233 30.26 18.59 4.71
N TYR A 234 29.08 18.98 5.22
CA TYR A 234 28.03 18.06 5.69
C TYR A 234 27.49 17.18 4.57
N TYR A 235 27.18 17.76 3.41
CA TYR A 235 26.72 17.02 2.24
C TYR A 235 27.79 16.03 1.75
N LYS A 236 29.05 16.48 1.71
CA LYS A 236 30.18 15.65 1.30
C LYS A 236 30.43 14.50 2.28
N CYS A 237 30.33 14.75 3.59
CA CYS A 237 30.41 13.72 4.62
C CYS A 237 29.28 12.69 4.47
N ALA A 238 28.04 13.11 4.23
CA ALA A 238 26.91 12.21 3.96
C ALA A 238 27.20 11.28 2.78
N THR A 239 27.70 11.85 1.68
CA THR A 239 28.00 11.10 0.45
C THR A 239 29.11 10.06 0.67
N ARG A 240 30.21 10.43 1.32
CA ARG A 240 31.33 9.51 1.59
C ARG A 240 30.96 8.43 2.60
N LEU A 241 30.26 8.80 3.67
CA LEU A 241 29.85 7.82 4.68
C LEU A 241 28.79 6.85 4.15
N GLU A 242 27.87 7.31 3.28
CA GLU A 242 26.91 6.43 2.60
C GLU A 242 27.61 5.40 1.70
N ALA A 243 28.62 5.83 0.92
CA ALA A 243 29.41 4.90 0.10
C ALA A 243 30.15 3.85 0.94
N HIS A 244 30.77 4.27 2.05
CA HIS A 244 31.40 3.36 3.01
C HIS A 244 30.39 2.36 3.60
N PHE A 245 29.22 2.85 4.00
CA PHE A 245 28.14 2.00 4.51
C PHE A 245 27.69 0.95 3.48
N GLN A 246 27.43 1.36 2.23
CA GLN A 246 27.01 0.46 1.17
C GLN A 246 28.04 -0.65 0.90
N SER A 247 29.34 -0.29 0.89
CA SER A 247 30.43 -1.26 0.78
C SER A 247 30.39 -2.29 1.91
N LYS A 248 30.22 -1.85 3.17
CA LYS A 248 30.16 -2.75 4.34
C LYS A 248 28.93 -3.65 4.33
N VAL A 249 27.76 -3.15 3.92
CA VAL A 249 26.56 -3.97 3.76
C VAL A 249 26.79 -5.07 2.73
N GLN A 250 27.33 -4.73 1.56
CA GLN A 250 27.59 -5.69 0.49
C GLN A 250 28.57 -6.79 0.93
N SER A 251 29.70 -6.42 1.56
CA SER A 251 30.67 -7.40 2.08
C SER A 251 30.08 -8.27 3.20
N GLY A 252 29.24 -7.70 4.07
CA GLY A 252 28.58 -8.41 5.15
C GLY A 252 27.58 -9.45 4.64
N LEU A 253 26.79 -9.11 3.63
CA LEU A 253 25.83 -10.03 3.00
C LEU A 253 26.55 -11.20 2.28
N GLN A 254 27.64 -10.91 1.56
CA GLN A 254 28.45 -11.94 0.89
C GLN A 254 29.10 -12.93 1.88
N SER A 255 29.57 -12.42 3.02
CA SER A 255 30.15 -13.25 4.09
C SER A 255 29.14 -14.17 4.76
N ALA A 256 27.85 -13.80 4.74
CA ALA A 256 26.76 -14.62 5.28
C ALA A 256 26.34 -15.74 4.32
N THR A 257 26.40 -15.51 2.99
CA THR A 257 26.06 -16.51 1.98
C THR A 257 27.18 -17.54 1.74
N GLY A 258 28.45 -17.14 1.89
CA GLY A 258 29.60 -18.03 1.67
C GLY A 258 29.78 -19.16 2.70
N LYS A 259 29.18 -19.04 3.90
CA LYS A 259 29.28 -20.04 4.97
C LYS A 259 28.29 -21.22 4.84
N ILE A 260 27.44 -21.23 3.82
CA ILE A 260 26.46 -22.29 3.59
C ILE A 260 26.99 -23.34 2.59
N GLN A 261 28.10 -23.06 1.90
CA GLN A 261 28.69 -23.92 0.86
C GLN A 261 30.04 -24.55 1.24
N SER A 262 30.46 -24.44 2.50
CA SER A 262 31.72 -24.99 3.03
C SER A 262 31.47 -25.98 4.15
#